data_AF-A0A3B9K7H5-F1
#
_entry.id   AF-A0A3B9K7H5-F1
#
_cell.length_a   1.000
_cell.length_b   1.000
_cell.length_c   1.000
_cell.angle_alpha   90.00
_cell.angle_beta   90.00
_cell.angle_gamma   90.00
#
_symmetry.space_group_name_H-M   'P 1'
#
loop_
_entity.id
_entity.type
_entity.pdbx_description
1 polymer ?
#
loop_
_entity_poly.entity_id
_entity_poly.type
_entity_poly.pdbx_seq_one_letter_code
_entity_poly.pdbx_strand_id
1 'polypeptide(L)'
;MGKFRNKIRVLALSLLLAAAAAYPAYAETKEATGPGREVKEQNPLELDLTEHDVIVTEEGQAVNFHNGVAAICRPGGREDYDPIYSCTAFVVRYYHDVYGMPVYNLWQYRFPMDGKGNSFTMTLDPKPGDIGYQTNDEGGPHWFIVKHVNRDRSVVVLEQNWKWVEDGITYCTVNRRVIPGVTRELMFFTRPR
;
A
#
# COMPACT_ATOMS: atom_id res chain seq x y z
N MET A 1 -11.87 33.57 55.21
CA MET A 1 -10.47 34.06 55.34
C MET A 1 -9.55 32.88 55.03
N GLY A 2 -8.71 32.85 53.99
CA GLY A 2 -8.41 33.85 52.99
C GLY A 2 -7.51 33.30 51.86
N LYS A 3 -7.45 34.12 50.80
CA LYS A 3 -6.38 34.38 49.81
C LYS A 3 -6.09 33.34 48.70
N PHE A 4 -6.70 33.65 47.55
CA PHE A 4 -6.19 33.49 46.18
C PHE A 4 -4.67 33.70 46.03
N ARG A 5 -4.05 32.91 45.13
CA ARG A 5 -3.06 33.39 44.15
C ARG A 5 -2.91 32.40 42.97
N ASN A 6 -3.30 32.86 41.78
CA ASN A 6 -2.98 32.29 40.48
C ASN A 6 -1.46 32.18 40.26
N LYS A 7 -0.99 31.04 39.73
CA LYS A 7 0.23 30.96 38.91
C LYS A 7 0.07 29.91 37.81
N ILE A 8 -0.06 30.42 36.59
CA ILE A 8 0.15 29.73 35.31
C ILE A 8 1.60 29.21 35.27
N ARG A 9 1.81 27.92 34.95
CA ARG A 9 3.05 27.41 34.34
C ARG A 9 2.78 26.23 33.41
N VAL A 10 2.80 26.56 32.12
CA VAL A 10 3.42 25.88 30.96
C VAL A 10 3.36 24.35 30.92
N LEU A 11 2.58 23.87 29.93
CA LEU A 11 2.59 22.53 29.35
C LEU A 11 4.03 22.14 28.95
N ALA A 12 4.59 21.11 29.58
CA ALA A 12 5.79 20.47 29.08
C ALA A 12 5.42 19.63 27.86
N LEU A 13 5.74 20.16 26.67
CA LEU A 13 5.70 19.48 25.40
C LEU A 13 6.69 18.31 25.46
N SER A 14 6.20 17.10 25.68
CA SER A 14 6.99 15.88 25.54
C SER A 14 7.31 15.69 24.06
N LEU A 15 8.53 16.06 23.69
CA LEU A 15 9.15 15.83 22.40
C LEU A 15 9.29 14.31 22.21
N LEU A 16 8.36 13.69 21.49
CA LEU A 16 8.57 12.35 20.94
C LEU A 16 9.56 12.49 19.78
N LEU A 17 10.84 12.23 20.07
CA LEU A 17 11.82 11.92 19.04
C LEU A 17 11.35 10.62 18.37
N ALA A 18 10.85 10.72 17.13
CA ALA A 18 10.75 9.55 16.27
C ALA A 18 12.19 9.12 15.95
N ALA A 19 12.62 8.01 16.53
CA ALA A 19 13.83 7.32 16.11
C ALA A 19 13.63 6.89 14.65
N ALA A 20 14.34 7.52 13.73
CA ALA A 20 14.56 6.95 12.41
C ALA A 20 15.30 5.63 12.63
N ALA A 21 14.59 4.51 12.50
CA ALA A 21 15.21 3.21 12.39
C ALA A 21 16.04 3.21 11.11
N ALA A 22 17.34 3.45 11.26
CA ALA A 22 18.33 3.18 10.24
C ALA A 22 18.19 1.70 9.86
N TYR A 23 17.83 1.46 8.60
CA TYR A 23 17.98 0.14 8.00
C TYR A 23 19.44 -0.32 8.18
N PRO A 24 19.71 -1.52 8.70
CA PRO A 24 21.08 -2.00 8.80
C PRO A 24 21.62 -2.21 7.38
N ALA A 25 22.73 -1.54 7.08
CA ALA A 25 23.61 -1.92 5.99
C ALA A 25 23.98 -3.39 6.22
N TYR A 26 23.58 -4.27 5.31
CA TYR A 26 23.91 -5.69 5.39
C TYR A 26 25.43 -5.84 5.37
N ALA A 27 25.94 -6.38 6.47
CA ALA A 27 27.35 -6.66 6.68
C ALA A 27 27.81 -7.72 5.68
N GLU A 28 28.93 -7.44 5.02
CA GLU A 28 29.68 -8.36 4.17
C GLU A 28 30.26 -9.48 5.05
N THR A 29 29.59 -10.64 5.10
CA THR A 29 30.15 -11.82 5.76
C THR A 29 31.12 -12.51 4.82
N LYS A 30 32.41 -12.44 5.13
CA LYS A 30 33.45 -13.31 4.56
C LYS A 30 33.16 -14.75 4.99
N GLU A 31 32.81 -15.63 4.05
CA GLU A 31 32.69 -17.05 4.35
C GLU A 31 34.03 -17.78 4.29
N ALA A 32 34.26 -18.58 5.33
CA ALA A 32 35.28 -19.60 5.41
C ALA A 32 34.80 -20.88 4.69
N THR A 33 35.74 -21.53 4.02
CA THR A 33 35.62 -22.73 3.19
C THR A 33 35.09 -23.97 3.93
N GLY A 34 34.10 -24.68 3.34
CA GLY A 34 33.72 -26.06 3.69
C GLY A 34 32.69 -26.65 2.71
N PRO A 35 32.74 -27.95 2.35
CA PRO A 35 32.05 -28.47 1.17
C PRO A 35 30.65 -29.02 1.46
N GLY A 36 29.71 -28.78 0.53
CA GLY A 36 28.60 -29.70 0.30
C GLY A 36 27.23 -29.30 0.87
N ARG A 37 26.59 -28.31 0.24
CA ARG A 37 25.16 -28.34 -0.10
C ARG A 37 24.96 -27.28 -1.19
N GLU A 38 24.44 -27.68 -2.35
CA GLU A 38 24.04 -26.71 -3.37
C GLU A 38 22.82 -25.97 -2.82
N VAL A 39 23.07 -24.92 -2.05
CA VAL A 39 22.09 -23.89 -1.76
C VAL A 39 21.92 -23.18 -3.09
N LYS A 40 20.78 -23.40 -3.77
CA LYS A 40 20.39 -22.52 -4.86
C LYS A 40 20.19 -21.15 -4.23
N GLU A 41 21.22 -20.32 -4.35
CA GLU A 41 21.18 -18.89 -4.05
C GLU A 41 20.00 -18.32 -4.83
N GLN A 42 18.89 -18.09 -4.15
CA GLN A 42 17.74 -17.44 -4.75
C GLN A 42 18.19 -16.04 -5.15
N ASN A 43 18.19 -15.79 -6.46
CA ASN A 43 18.54 -14.50 -7.02
C ASN A 43 17.65 -13.41 -6.37
N PRO A 44 18.21 -12.46 -5.59
CA PRO A 44 17.44 -11.46 -4.85
C PRO A 44 16.79 -10.38 -5.74
N LEU A 45 16.74 -10.59 -7.06
CA LEU A 45 16.17 -9.67 -8.06
C LEU A 45 14.91 -10.21 -8.75
N GLU A 46 14.43 -11.42 -8.44
CA GLU A 46 13.12 -11.84 -8.93
C GLU A 46 12.03 -11.18 -8.07
N LEU A 47 11.36 -10.18 -8.63
CA LEU A 47 10.17 -9.57 -8.04
C LEU A 47 9.18 -10.70 -7.78
N ASP A 48 8.97 -11.09 -6.52
CA ASP A 48 7.93 -12.06 -6.20
C ASP A 48 6.57 -11.43 -6.51
N LEU A 49 5.94 -11.99 -7.53
CA LEU A 49 4.63 -11.61 -8.07
C LEU A 49 3.57 -12.67 -7.75
N THR A 50 3.90 -13.63 -6.89
CA THR A 50 2.98 -14.70 -6.49
C THR A 50 1.95 -14.13 -5.52
N GLU A 51 0.68 -14.39 -5.81
CA GLU A 51 -0.42 -14.05 -4.91
C GLU A 51 -0.35 -14.93 -3.66
N HIS A 52 -0.42 -14.32 -2.49
CA HIS A 52 -0.44 -15.03 -1.21
C HIS A 52 -1.06 -14.15 -0.12
N ASP A 53 -1.39 -14.76 1.01
CA ASP A 53 -1.88 -14.05 2.19
C ASP A 53 -0.77 -13.89 3.22
N VAL A 54 -0.73 -12.70 3.84
CA VAL A 54 0.17 -12.37 4.94
C VAL A 54 -0.65 -12.24 6.22
N ILE A 55 -0.28 -12.99 7.26
CA ILE A 55 -0.87 -12.84 8.60
C ILE A 55 -0.46 -11.49 9.17
N VAL A 56 -1.45 -10.73 9.65
CA VAL A 56 -1.26 -9.40 10.25
C VAL A 56 -1.37 -9.49 11.76
N THR A 57 -0.26 -9.25 12.45
CA THR A 57 -0.16 -9.35 13.91
C THR A 57 -0.01 -8.02 14.62
N GLU A 58 0.36 -6.95 13.91
CA GLU A 58 0.62 -5.63 14.49
C GLU A 58 0.10 -4.48 13.62
N GLU A 59 -0.12 -3.32 14.25
CA GLU A 59 -0.50 -2.11 13.53
C GLU A 59 0.63 -1.60 12.64
N GLY A 60 0.32 -1.21 11.40
CA GLY A 60 1.28 -0.65 10.48
C GLY A 60 2.20 -1.69 9.82
N GLN A 61 1.91 -2.97 9.98
CA GLN A 61 2.71 -4.06 9.41
C GLN A 61 2.78 -3.93 7.88
N ALA A 62 3.99 -3.81 7.34
CA ALA A 62 4.22 -3.81 5.92
C ALA A 62 3.99 -5.23 5.36
N VAL A 63 3.08 -5.34 4.38
CA VAL A 63 2.71 -6.64 3.77
C VAL A 63 3.17 -6.73 2.31
N ASN A 64 3.30 -5.60 1.62
CA ASN A 64 3.79 -5.57 0.23
C ASN A 64 4.57 -4.28 -0.01
N PHE A 65 5.42 -4.27 -1.04
CA PHE A 65 6.29 -3.14 -1.35
C PHE A 65 6.50 -2.98 -2.85
N HIS A 66 6.51 -1.74 -3.33
CA HIS A 66 6.87 -1.40 -4.71
C HIS A 66 7.25 0.08 -4.81
N ASN A 67 8.25 0.41 -5.63
CA ASN A 67 8.72 1.78 -5.89
C ASN A 67 8.97 2.62 -4.63
N GLY A 68 9.50 2.01 -3.56
CA GLY A 68 9.77 2.74 -2.33
C GLY A 68 8.60 2.84 -1.35
N VAL A 69 7.40 2.37 -1.73
CA VAL A 69 6.17 2.53 -0.94
C VAL A 69 5.68 1.18 -0.43
N ALA A 70 5.50 1.10 0.89
CA ALA A 70 4.92 -0.06 1.55
C ALA A 70 3.38 0.04 1.57
N ALA A 71 2.72 -1.07 1.22
CA ALA A 71 1.34 -1.32 1.61
C ALA A 71 1.35 -1.86 3.05
N ILE A 72 0.60 -1.20 3.92
CA ILE A 72 0.53 -1.54 5.35
C ILE A 72 -0.87 -2.04 5.73
N CYS A 73 -0.89 -2.94 6.70
CA CYS A 73 -2.10 -3.48 7.30
C CYS A 73 -2.07 -3.33 8.82
N ARG A 74 -3.25 -3.50 9.43
CA ARG A 74 -3.41 -3.67 10.88
C ARG A 74 -4.45 -4.75 11.17
N PRO A 75 -4.39 -5.40 12.35
CA PRO A 75 -5.40 -6.37 12.75
C PRO A 75 -6.82 -5.77 12.74
N GLY A 76 -7.81 -6.61 12.45
CA GLY A 76 -9.22 -6.24 12.44
C GLY A 76 -9.85 -6.17 11.05
N GLY A 77 -11.13 -5.83 11.01
CA GLY A 77 -11.96 -5.78 9.81
C GLY A 77 -11.62 -4.62 8.86
N ARG A 78 -12.37 -4.51 7.76
CA ARG A 78 -12.13 -3.54 6.67
C ARG A 78 -12.10 -2.09 7.14
N GLU A 79 -11.27 -1.30 6.48
CA GLU A 79 -10.88 0.08 6.82
C GLU A 79 -11.32 1.08 5.74
N ASP A 80 -12.59 1.10 5.36
CA ASP A 80 -13.04 1.77 4.12
C ASP A 80 -12.72 3.27 4.06
N TYR A 81 -12.72 3.96 5.21
CA TYR A 81 -12.52 5.42 5.30
C TYR A 81 -11.32 5.81 6.18
N ASP A 82 -10.49 4.85 6.60
CA ASP A 82 -9.35 5.16 7.45
C ASP A 82 -8.29 5.96 6.67
N PRO A 83 -7.77 7.08 7.23
CA PRO A 83 -6.84 7.96 6.52
C PRO A 83 -5.43 7.37 6.33
N ILE A 84 -5.14 6.20 6.91
CA ILE A 84 -3.84 5.53 6.88
C ILE A 84 -3.95 4.17 6.21
N TYR A 85 -4.95 3.38 6.62
CA TYR A 85 -5.08 1.96 6.28
C TYR A 85 -6.03 1.67 5.11
N SER A 86 -6.87 2.62 4.69
CA SER A 86 -7.78 2.41 3.56
C SER A 86 -7.03 2.23 2.22
N CYS A 87 -7.72 1.63 1.25
CA CYS A 87 -7.23 1.50 -0.13
C CYS A 87 -7.06 2.89 -0.80
N THR A 88 -7.92 3.85 -0.45
CA THR A 88 -7.83 5.22 -0.97
C THR A 88 -6.63 5.97 -0.39
N ALA A 89 -6.41 5.87 0.93
CA ALA A 89 -5.24 6.44 1.60
C ALA A 89 -3.93 5.91 0.99
N PHE A 90 -3.90 4.63 0.63
CA PHE A 90 -2.77 4.03 -0.05
C PHE A 90 -2.48 4.67 -1.41
N VAL A 91 -3.48 4.80 -2.28
CA VAL A 91 -3.31 5.41 -3.61
C VAL A 91 -2.81 6.85 -3.48
N VAL A 92 -3.38 7.63 -2.54
CA VAL A 92 -2.94 9.00 -2.26
C VAL A 92 -1.47 9.04 -1.84
N ARG A 93 -1.08 8.18 -0.89
CA ARG A 93 0.31 8.10 -0.41
C ARG A 93 1.27 7.67 -1.52
N TYR A 94 0.93 6.63 -2.28
CA TYR A 94 1.78 6.16 -3.38
C TYR A 94 2.03 7.25 -4.42
N TYR A 95 0.97 7.97 -4.83
CA TYR A 95 1.11 9.03 -5.84
C TYR A 95 1.87 10.24 -5.32
N HIS A 96 1.71 10.58 -4.04
CA HIS A 96 2.52 11.60 -3.38
C HIS A 96 3.99 11.21 -3.37
N ASP A 97 4.33 10.01 -2.89
CA ASP A 97 5.72 9.61 -2.65
C ASP A 97 6.48 9.31 -3.95
N VAL A 98 5.81 8.71 -4.94
CA VAL A 98 6.45 8.31 -6.21
C VAL A 98 6.46 9.44 -7.24
N TYR A 99 5.42 10.28 -7.27
CA TYR A 99 5.24 11.29 -8.32
C TYR A 99 5.17 12.74 -7.81
N GLY A 100 5.19 12.98 -6.50
CA GLY A 100 4.97 14.31 -5.94
C GLY A 100 3.59 14.89 -6.29
N MET A 101 2.60 14.01 -6.55
CA MET A 101 1.32 14.42 -7.12
C MET A 101 0.16 14.11 -6.16
N PRO A 102 -0.60 15.13 -5.71
CA PRO A 102 -1.85 14.91 -5.00
C PRO A 102 -2.88 14.22 -5.89
N VAL A 103 -3.60 13.25 -5.34
CA VAL A 103 -4.71 12.54 -6.00
C VAL A 103 -5.95 12.63 -5.12
N TYR A 104 -7.12 12.84 -5.73
CA TYR A 104 -8.41 12.80 -5.05
C TYR A 104 -9.52 12.24 -5.95
N ASN A 105 -10.77 12.32 -5.49
CA ASN A 105 -11.97 11.85 -6.19
C ASN A 105 -12.04 10.31 -6.35
N LEU A 106 -11.48 9.58 -5.39
CA LEU A 106 -11.45 8.11 -5.32
C LEU A 106 -12.77 7.53 -4.77
N TRP A 107 -13.89 7.87 -5.40
CA TRP A 107 -15.22 7.36 -5.03
C TRP A 107 -15.74 6.34 -6.04
N GLN A 108 -16.73 5.54 -5.64
CA GLN A 108 -17.34 4.54 -6.52
C GLN A 108 -17.71 5.12 -7.89
N TYR A 109 -17.22 4.47 -8.96
CA TYR A 109 -17.42 4.86 -10.37
C TYR A 109 -16.94 6.26 -10.77
N ARG A 110 -16.05 6.90 -9.98
CA ARG A 110 -15.47 8.21 -10.33
C ARG A 110 -14.09 8.06 -10.96
N PHE A 111 -13.67 9.13 -11.64
CA PHE A 111 -12.35 9.21 -12.25
C PHE A 111 -11.43 9.93 -11.25
N PRO A 112 -10.25 9.38 -10.93
CA PRO A 112 -9.27 10.07 -10.11
C PRO A 112 -8.90 11.44 -10.72
N MET A 113 -8.56 12.41 -9.88
CA MET A 113 -8.15 13.75 -10.30
C MET A 113 -6.83 14.14 -9.63
N ASP A 114 -5.99 14.89 -10.34
CA ASP A 114 -4.76 15.47 -9.78
C ASP A 114 -5.02 16.76 -9.00
N GLY A 115 -4.04 17.24 -8.22
CA GLY A 115 -4.14 18.49 -7.48
C GLY A 115 -4.35 19.77 -8.30
N LYS A 116 -4.32 19.70 -9.64
CA LYS A 116 -4.61 20.82 -10.56
C LYS A 116 -6.04 20.75 -11.12
N GLY A 117 -6.80 19.69 -10.79
CA GLY A 117 -8.14 19.46 -11.29
C GLY A 117 -8.20 18.71 -12.63
N ASN A 118 -7.07 18.18 -13.13
CA ASN A 118 -7.08 17.35 -14.32
C ASN A 118 -7.58 15.95 -13.97
N SER A 119 -8.52 15.44 -14.76
CA SER A 119 -8.98 14.06 -14.64
C SER A 119 -7.94 13.11 -15.21
N PHE A 120 -7.74 11.99 -14.53
CA PHE A 120 -7.08 10.83 -15.11
C PHE A 120 -7.90 10.29 -16.27
N THR A 121 -7.26 9.57 -17.20
CA THR A 121 -7.91 9.00 -18.39
C THR A 121 -8.03 7.50 -18.24
N MET A 122 -9.22 6.96 -18.50
CA MET A 122 -9.44 5.51 -18.48
C MET A 122 -8.62 4.83 -19.60
N THR A 123 -8.00 3.69 -19.29
CA THR A 123 -7.18 2.90 -20.24
C THR A 123 -7.56 1.42 -20.23
N LEU A 124 -7.41 0.77 -21.38
CA LEU A 124 -7.49 -0.70 -21.52
C LEU A 124 -6.11 -1.36 -21.59
N ASP A 125 -5.06 -0.54 -21.61
CA ASP A 125 -3.66 -0.94 -21.62
C ASP A 125 -2.98 -0.34 -20.38
N PRO A 126 -3.25 -0.91 -19.18
CA PRO A 126 -2.65 -0.41 -17.95
C PRO A 126 -1.14 -0.63 -17.97
N LYS A 127 -0.42 0.22 -17.23
CA LYS A 127 1.03 0.08 -17.02
C LYS A 127 1.38 0.23 -15.54
N PRO A 128 2.55 -0.25 -15.09
CA PRO A 128 3.02 -0.04 -13.73
C PRO A 128 2.88 1.42 -13.28
N GLY A 129 2.25 1.61 -12.12
CA GLY A 129 1.97 2.89 -11.52
C GLY A 129 0.62 3.53 -11.89
N ASP A 130 -0.13 2.99 -12.86
CA ASP A 130 -1.51 3.44 -13.10
C ASP A 130 -2.42 3.07 -11.91
N ILE A 131 -3.53 3.80 -11.76
CA ILE A 131 -4.54 3.52 -10.73
C ILE A 131 -5.52 2.49 -11.28
N GLY A 132 -5.85 1.47 -10.50
CA GLY A 132 -6.97 0.60 -10.77
C GLY A 132 -8.11 0.79 -9.75
N TYR A 133 -9.31 0.48 -10.20
CA TYR A 133 -10.54 0.47 -9.43
C TYR A 133 -11.25 -0.84 -9.67
N GLN A 134 -11.83 -1.42 -8.62
CA GLN A 134 -12.84 -2.45 -8.76
C GLN A 134 -13.95 -2.32 -7.72
N THR A 135 -15.08 -2.98 -7.96
CA THR A 135 -16.02 -3.28 -6.87
C THR A 135 -15.52 -4.48 -6.08
N ASN A 136 -15.52 -4.40 -4.75
CA ASN A 136 -15.26 -5.55 -3.89
C ASN A 136 -16.48 -6.47 -3.79
N ASP A 137 -16.34 -7.62 -3.13
CA ASP A 137 -17.41 -8.64 -3.02
C ASP A 137 -18.66 -8.15 -2.29
N GLU A 138 -18.58 -7.02 -1.58
CA GLU A 138 -19.69 -6.37 -0.88
C GLU A 138 -20.29 -5.21 -1.69
N GLY A 139 -19.83 -5.00 -2.94
CA GLY A 139 -20.28 -3.94 -3.82
C GLY A 139 -19.68 -2.56 -3.52
N GLY A 140 -18.72 -2.46 -2.59
CA GLY A 140 -18.00 -1.23 -2.25
C GLY A 140 -16.84 -0.94 -3.21
N PRO A 141 -16.37 0.33 -3.30
CA PRO A 141 -15.23 0.69 -4.13
C PRO A 141 -13.92 0.17 -3.53
N HIS A 142 -13.04 -0.37 -4.37
CA HIS A 142 -11.68 -0.73 -3.98
C HIS A 142 -10.67 -0.19 -4.98
N TRP A 143 -9.62 0.46 -4.47
CA TRP A 143 -8.62 1.15 -5.26
C TRP A 143 -7.24 0.54 -5.06
N PHE A 144 -6.46 0.49 -6.13
CA PHE A 144 -5.14 -0.13 -6.10
C PHE A 144 -4.21 0.50 -7.12
N ILE A 145 -2.93 0.14 -7.02
CA ILE A 145 -1.89 0.54 -7.95
C ILE A 145 -1.51 -0.66 -8.81
N VAL A 146 -1.36 -0.46 -10.11
CA VAL A 146 -0.80 -1.46 -11.02
C VAL A 146 0.67 -1.66 -10.65
N LYS A 147 1.03 -2.84 -10.14
CA LYS A 147 2.41 -3.21 -9.80
C LYS A 147 3.15 -3.78 -11.00
N HIS A 148 2.51 -4.70 -11.72
CA HIS A 148 3.07 -5.37 -12.89
C HIS A 148 1.97 -5.79 -13.87
N VAL A 149 2.31 -5.87 -15.16
CA VAL A 149 1.42 -6.38 -16.21
C VAL A 149 2.10 -7.58 -16.85
N ASN A 150 1.51 -8.76 -16.67
CA ASN A 150 2.03 -10.01 -17.19
C ASN A 150 1.83 -10.10 -18.72
N ARG A 151 2.52 -11.05 -19.35
CA ARG A 151 2.43 -11.30 -20.80
C ARG A 151 1.02 -11.70 -21.26
N ASP A 152 0.26 -12.36 -20.40
CA ASP A 152 -1.14 -12.74 -20.64
C ASP A 152 -2.12 -11.59 -20.39
N ARG A 153 -1.60 -10.37 -20.14
CA ARG A 153 -2.32 -9.15 -19.77
C ARG A 153 -2.96 -9.16 -18.38
N SER A 154 -2.80 -10.22 -17.58
CA SER A 154 -3.18 -10.15 -16.17
C SER A 154 -2.32 -9.11 -15.45
N VAL A 155 -2.92 -8.40 -14.51
CA VAL A 155 -2.30 -7.32 -13.76
C VAL A 155 -2.11 -7.78 -12.32
N VAL A 156 -0.87 -7.68 -11.85
CA VAL A 156 -0.55 -7.83 -10.42
C VAL A 156 -0.70 -6.46 -9.78
N VAL A 157 -1.43 -6.40 -8.67
CA VAL A 157 -1.75 -5.14 -7.99
C VAL A 157 -0.97 -4.98 -6.70
N LEU A 158 -0.78 -3.71 -6.33
CA LEU A 158 -0.28 -3.27 -5.04
C LEU A 158 -1.41 -2.47 -4.37
N GLU A 159 -1.82 -2.90 -3.18
CA GLU A 159 -3.04 -2.40 -2.55
C GLU A 159 -2.98 -2.51 -1.02
N GLN A 160 -3.89 -1.79 -0.35
CA GLN A 160 -4.17 -1.93 1.07
C GLN A 160 -5.64 -2.27 1.28
N ASN A 161 -5.95 -2.83 2.44
CA ASN A 161 -7.32 -3.12 2.86
C ASN A 161 -8.04 -4.15 1.96
N TRP A 162 -7.30 -4.90 1.14
CA TRP A 162 -7.79 -6.17 0.61
C TRP A 162 -7.48 -7.26 1.64
N LYS A 163 -8.31 -7.29 2.69
CA LYS A 163 -8.07 -8.08 3.89
C LYS A 163 -9.33 -8.78 4.39
N TRP A 164 -9.12 -9.85 5.14
CA TRP A 164 -10.18 -10.67 5.72
C TRP A 164 -9.76 -11.19 7.10
N VAL A 165 -10.74 -11.70 7.84
CA VAL A 165 -10.55 -12.23 9.19
C VAL A 165 -11.16 -13.62 9.28
N GLU A 166 -10.40 -14.57 9.80
CA GLU A 166 -10.85 -15.93 10.10
C GLU A 166 -10.27 -16.37 11.44
N ASP A 167 -11.13 -16.92 12.30
CA ASP A 167 -10.76 -17.35 13.66
C ASP A 167 -10.00 -16.30 14.48
N GLY A 168 -10.33 -15.01 14.26
CA GLY A 168 -9.68 -13.87 14.92
C GLY A 168 -8.31 -13.49 14.36
N ILE A 169 -7.83 -14.21 13.33
CA ILE A 169 -6.59 -13.92 12.61
C ILE A 169 -6.90 -13.03 11.42
N THR A 170 -6.16 -11.95 11.26
CA THR A 170 -6.29 -11.04 10.12
C THR A 170 -5.28 -11.41 9.04
N TYR A 171 -5.75 -11.41 7.79
CA TYR A 171 -4.94 -11.70 6.61
C TYR A 171 -5.05 -10.56 5.62
N CYS A 172 -3.93 -10.15 5.04
CA CYS A 172 -3.90 -9.26 3.88
C CYS A 172 -3.39 -10.02 2.67
N THR A 173 -4.16 -9.98 1.58
CA THR A 173 -3.74 -10.59 0.32
C THR A 173 -2.76 -9.65 -0.38
N VAL A 174 -1.68 -10.22 -0.89
CA VAL A 174 -0.63 -9.48 -1.59
C VAL A 174 -0.44 -10.03 -2.99
N ASN A 175 -0.03 -9.17 -3.91
CA ASN A 175 0.17 -9.50 -5.32
C ASN A 175 -1.06 -10.12 -5.99
N ARG A 176 -2.25 -9.66 -5.58
CA ARG A 176 -3.50 -10.14 -6.17
C ARG A 176 -3.50 -9.93 -7.68
N ARG A 177 -4.04 -10.90 -8.41
CA ARG A 177 -4.18 -10.84 -9.87
C ARG A 177 -5.57 -10.37 -10.26
N VAL A 178 -5.61 -9.39 -11.16
CA VAL A 178 -6.83 -8.96 -11.83
C VAL A 178 -6.66 -9.09 -13.33
N ILE A 179 -7.72 -9.47 -14.04
CA ILE A 179 -7.69 -9.60 -15.50
C ILE A 179 -8.43 -8.39 -16.08
N PRO A 180 -7.78 -7.51 -16.85
CA PRO A 180 -8.43 -6.38 -17.49
C PRO A 180 -9.61 -6.84 -18.35
N GLY A 181 -10.81 -6.40 -17.97
CA GLY A 181 -12.04 -6.61 -18.71
C GLY A 181 -12.69 -5.28 -19.08
N VAL A 182 -13.74 -5.33 -19.89
CA VAL A 182 -14.56 -4.16 -20.26
C VAL A 182 -15.78 -4.03 -19.35
N THR A 183 -15.64 -4.35 -18.07
CA THR A 183 -16.74 -4.26 -17.10
C THR A 183 -16.63 -2.96 -16.32
N ARG A 184 -17.78 -2.41 -15.87
CA ARG A 184 -17.78 -1.26 -14.94
C ARG A 184 -17.21 -1.61 -13.56
N GLU A 185 -17.00 -2.89 -13.32
CA GLU A 185 -16.52 -3.47 -12.07
C GLU A 185 -15.00 -3.51 -11.99
N LEU A 186 -14.27 -3.24 -13.09
CA LEU A 186 -12.82 -3.13 -13.11
C LEU A 186 -12.38 -2.06 -14.13
N MET A 187 -11.74 -1.00 -13.65
CA MET A 187 -11.27 0.11 -14.48
C MET A 187 -9.81 0.44 -14.16
N PHE A 188 -9.08 0.92 -15.17
CA PHE A 188 -7.72 1.43 -15.01
C PHE A 188 -7.63 2.87 -15.49
N PHE A 189 -6.80 3.67 -14.84
CA PHE A 189 -6.68 5.10 -15.06
C PHE A 189 -5.21 5.50 -15.17
N THR A 190 -4.86 6.07 -16.32
CA THR A 190 -3.54 6.67 -16.55
C THR A 190 -3.54 8.13 -16.11
N ARG A 191 -2.47 8.52 -15.43
CA ARG A 191 -2.26 9.91 -14.97
C ARG A 191 -2.32 10.94 -16.12
N PRO A 192 -2.78 12.17 -15.84
CA PRO A 192 -2.66 13.29 -16.78
C PRO A 192 -1.21 13.51 -17.22
N ARG A 193 -1.03 14.06 -18.42
CA ARG A 193 0.28 14.45 -18.96
C ARG A 193 0.70 15.83 -18.48
#